data_AF-A0A9P5R6T0-F1
#
_entry.id   AF-A0A9P5R6T0-F1
#
_cell.length_a   1.000
_cell.length_b   1.000
_cell.length_c   1.000
_cell.angle_alpha   90.00
_cell.angle_beta   90.00
_cell.angle_gamma   90.00
#
_symmetry.space_group_name_H-M   'P 1'
#
loop_
_entity.id
_entity.type
_entity.pdbx_description
1 polymer ?
#
loop_
_entity_poly.entity_id
_entity_poly.type
_entity_poly.pdbx_seq_one_letter_code
_entity_poly.pdbx_strand_id
1 'polypeptide(L)'
;MSPFHNSMNYYSAVIFGHGRLVTDPVEKSRALEVITNQPFRHADRWNDGRLPNKIDLQSTKVIAVRIEKASAKNRTGGVKDDLKDMENKELVEKHYSGIVPMKVVFGKPEASEYNAAPVPAYLEPEAMNREA
;
A
#
# COMPACT_ATOMS: atom_id res chain seq x y z
N MET A 1 -25.20 9.32 -20.34
CA MET A 1 -23.96 8.99 -19.63
C MET A 1 -22.96 10.10 -19.84
N SER A 2 -22.57 10.77 -18.76
CA SER A 2 -21.85 12.03 -18.82
C SER A 2 -20.46 11.91 -18.18
N PRO A 3 -19.39 12.44 -18.79
CA PRO A 3 -18.09 12.54 -18.15
C PRO A 3 -18.11 13.28 -16.81
N PHE A 4 -19.16 14.09 -16.54
CA PHE A 4 -19.33 14.77 -15.26
C PHE A 4 -19.52 13.81 -14.08
N HIS A 5 -20.07 12.62 -14.31
CA HIS A 5 -20.25 11.59 -13.29
C HIS A 5 -19.07 10.60 -13.21
N ASN A 6 -18.00 10.83 -13.99
CA ASN A 6 -16.77 10.06 -13.88
C ASN A 6 -16.15 10.23 -12.50
N SER A 7 -15.75 9.12 -11.90
CA SER A 7 -15.16 9.11 -10.58
C SER A 7 -14.20 7.94 -10.42
N MET A 8 -13.59 7.84 -9.24
CA MET A 8 -12.66 6.78 -8.88
C MET A 8 -13.09 6.17 -7.55
N ASN A 9 -13.10 4.85 -7.48
CA ASN A 9 -13.16 4.17 -6.18
C ASN A 9 -11.78 4.23 -5.52
N TYR A 10 -11.72 4.68 -4.27
CA TYR A 10 -10.48 4.86 -3.52
C TYR A 10 -10.71 4.73 -2.01
N TYR A 11 -9.61 4.58 -1.29
CA TYR A 11 -9.54 4.75 0.16
C TYR A 11 -8.42 5.75 0.45
N SER A 12 -8.71 6.76 1.27
CA SER A 12 -7.74 7.77 1.68
C SER A 12 -7.92 8.07 3.15
N ALA A 13 -6.81 8.30 3.85
CA ALA A 13 -6.79 8.76 5.22
C ALA A 13 -5.81 9.92 5.36
N VAL A 14 -6.19 10.91 6.17
CA VAL A 14 -5.33 12.02 6.60
C VAL A 14 -5.21 11.91 8.11
N ILE A 15 -3.98 11.79 8.60
CA ILE A 15 -3.68 11.74 10.03
C ILE A 15 -2.98 13.03 10.46
N PHE A 16 -3.31 13.52 11.65
CA PHE A 16 -2.69 14.68 12.28
C PHE A 16 -2.13 14.25 13.64
N GLY A 17 -0.94 14.76 13.94
CA GLY A 17 -0.28 14.56 15.23
C GLY A 17 1.13 15.09 15.20
N HIS A 18 1.79 15.04 16.35
CA HIS A 18 3.17 15.49 16.49
C HIS A 18 4.15 14.32 16.35
N GLY A 19 5.16 14.49 15.50
CA GLY A 19 6.26 13.56 15.36
C GLY A 19 7.29 13.75 16.48
N ARG A 20 7.74 12.66 17.09
CA ARG A 20 8.92 12.63 17.95
C ARG A 20 10.02 11.79 17.32
N LEU A 21 11.27 12.20 17.54
CA LEU A 21 12.41 11.36 17.19
C LEU A 21 12.47 10.16 18.15
N VAL A 22 12.67 8.96 17.60
CA VAL A 22 12.95 7.75 18.38
C VAL A 22 14.44 7.69 18.69
N THR A 23 14.79 7.85 19.96
CA THR A 23 16.19 7.90 20.44
C THR A 23 16.60 6.68 21.25
N ASP A 24 15.66 5.98 21.90
CA ASP A 24 15.92 4.72 22.58
C ASP A 24 16.37 3.65 21.56
N PRO A 25 17.57 3.06 21.71
CA PRO A 25 18.05 2.03 20.80
C PRO A 25 17.11 0.82 20.68
N VAL A 26 16.46 0.42 21.77
CA VAL A 26 15.56 -0.76 21.75
C VAL A 26 14.30 -0.45 20.96
N GLU A 27 13.65 0.68 21.25
CA GLU A 27 12.51 1.17 20.47
C GLU A 27 12.86 1.33 18.98
N LYS A 28 14.04 1.90 18.68
CA LYS A 28 14.49 2.14 17.32
C LYS A 28 14.69 0.85 16.52
N SER A 29 15.37 -0.14 17.09
CA SER A 29 15.57 -1.43 16.45
C SER A 29 14.23 -2.13 16.18
N ARG A 30 13.33 -2.13 17.16
CA ARG A 30 11.98 -2.69 16.99
C ARG A 30 11.18 -1.97 15.90
N ALA A 31 11.25 -0.64 15.86
CA ALA A 31 10.55 0.13 14.83
C ALA A 31 11.06 -0.19 13.42
N LEU A 32 12.38 -0.31 13.25
CA LEU A 32 13.00 -0.69 11.97
C LEU A 32 12.64 -2.12 11.56
N GLU A 33 12.58 -3.06 12.50
CA GLU A 33 12.11 -4.42 12.27
C GLU A 33 10.67 -4.42 11.75
N VAL A 34 9.76 -3.73 12.44
CA VAL A 34 8.34 -3.62 12.02
C VAL A 34 8.21 -2.98 10.63
N ILE A 35 8.96 -1.91 10.36
CA ILE A 35 8.95 -1.23 9.05
C ILE A 35 9.46 -2.18 7.95
N THR A 36 10.54 -2.93 8.23
CA THR A 36 11.14 -3.86 7.27
C THR A 36 10.20 -5.01 6.95
N ASN A 37 9.49 -5.54 7.95
CA ASN A 37 8.58 -6.66 7.78
C ASN A 37 7.20 -6.24 7.24
N GLN A 38 6.84 -4.95 7.26
CA GLN A 38 5.52 -4.45 6.84
C GLN A 38 5.05 -4.89 5.44
N PRO A 39 5.88 -4.87 4.38
CA PRO A 39 5.48 -5.41 3.08
C PRO A 39 5.46 -6.94 3.02
N PHE A 40 6.14 -7.63 3.94
CA PHE A 40 6.31 -9.09 3.96
C PHE A 40 5.48 -9.73 5.08
N ARG A 41 4.15 -9.49 5.10
CA ARG A 41 3.27 -9.82 6.25
C ARG A 41 3.26 -11.28 6.71
N HIS A 42 3.73 -12.20 5.87
CA HIS A 42 3.76 -13.64 6.14
C HIS A 42 5.19 -14.18 6.32
N ALA A 43 6.18 -13.30 6.47
CA ALA A 43 7.59 -13.69 6.62
C ALA A 43 8.35 -12.72 7.52
N ASP A 44 9.48 -13.19 8.02
CA ASP A 44 10.39 -12.41 8.83
C ASP A 44 11.58 -11.93 8.00
N ARG A 45 11.35 -10.90 7.18
CA ARG A 45 12.38 -10.34 6.29
C ARG A 45 13.57 -9.79 7.07
N TRP A 46 13.32 -9.23 8.25
CA TRP A 46 14.33 -8.65 9.13
C TRP A 46 15.38 -9.67 9.53
N ASN A 47 14.96 -10.88 9.91
CA ASN A 47 15.87 -11.96 10.28
C ASN A 47 16.38 -12.78 9.07
N ASP A 48 15.80 -12.62 7.88
CA ASP A 48 16.29 -13.19 6.62
C ASP A 48 17.41 -12.35 5.95
N GLY A 49 18.39 -11.92 6.74
CA GLY A 49 19.49 -11.10 6.26
C GLY A 49 20.49 -10.77 7.37
N ARG A 50 21.55 -10.03 7.02
CA ARG A 50 22.45 -9.48 8.03
C ARG A 50 21.71 -8.41 8.83
N LEU A 51 21.62 -8.60 10.14
CA LEU A 51 21.06 -7.60 11.06
C LEU A 51 21.84 -6.27 11.01
N PRO A 52 21.15 -5.12 11.16
CA PRO A 52 21.82 -3.81 11.20
C PRO A 52 22.86 -3.72 12.31
N ASN A 53 24.01 -3.14 11.97
CA ASN A 53 25.08 -2.88 12.92
C ASN A 53 24.90 -1.49 13.57
N LYS A 54 25.79 -1.13 14.49
CA LYS A 54 25.74 0.16 15.19
C LYS A 54 25.80 1.36 14.24
N ILE A 55 26.56 1.28 13.15
CA ILE A 55 26.72 2.36 12.17
C ILE A 55 25.41 2.53 11.39
N ASP A 56 24.82 1.43 10.93
CA ASP A 56 23.52 1.41 10.23
C ASP A 56 22.41 2.06 11.09
N LEU A 57 22.40 1.72 12.39
CA LEU A 57 21.44 2.27 13.34
C LEU A 57 21.72 3.75 13.66
N GLN A 58 22.97 4.21 13.66
CA GLN A 58 23.29 5.62 13.92
C GLN A 58 22.96 6.53 12.75
N SER A 59 23.14 6.07 11.51
CA SER A 59 22.89 6.87 10.31
C SER A 59 21.39 7.02 9.98
N THR A 60 20.55 6.11 10.46
CA THR A 60 19.10 6.11 10.21
C THR A 60 18.34 6.85 11.31
N LYS A 61 17.39 7.74 10.99
CA LYS A 61 16.48 8.36 11.97
C LYS A 61 15.08 7.76 11.83
N VAL A 62 14.42 7.51 12.95
CA VAL A 62 13.03 7.02 13.00
C VAL A 62 12.17 8.06 13.69
N ILE A 63 11.05 8.42 13.07
CA ILE A 63 10.08 9.37 13.62
C ILE A 63 8.80 8.62 13.95
N ALA A 64 8.39 8.67 15.21
CA ALA A 64 7.12 8.15 15.67
C ALA A 64 6.09 9.28 15.67
N VAL A 65 4.98 9.12 14.96
CA VAL A 65 3.87 10.07 14.96
C VAL A 65 2.73 9.46 15.75
N ARG A 66 2.36 10.08 16.89
CA ARG A 66 1.14 9.71 17.59
C ARG A 66 -0.03 10.28 16.81
N ILE A 67 -0.99 9.43 16.43
CA ILE A 67 -2.22 9.90 15.78
C ILE A 67 -3.08 10.56 16.84
N GLU A 68 -3.34 11.87 16.68
CA GLU A 68 -4.20 12.66 17.56
C GLU A 68 -5.58 12.89 16.94
N LYS A 69 -5.59 13.12 15.63
CA LYS A 69 -6.81 13.22 14.83
C LYS A 69 -6.61 12.49 13.51
N ALA A 70 -7.68 11.94 12.97
CA ALA A 70 -7.67 11.34 11.65
C ALA A 70 -9.00 11.62 10.95
N SER A 71 -8.96 11.75 9.64
CA SER A 71 -10.12 11.66 8.77
C SER A 71 -9.86 10.61 7.70
N ALA A 72 -10.92 9.92 7.29
CA ALA A 72 -10.87 8.98 6.19
C ALA A 72 -12.00 9.28 5.21
N LYS A 73 -11.72 9.08 3.93
CA LYS A 73 -12.71 9.16 2.86
C LYS A 73 -12.52 7.96 1.96
N ASN A 74 -13.62 7.27 1.71
CA ASN A 74 -13.66 6.20 0.74
C ASN A 74 -14.77 6.47 -0.28
N ARG A 75 -14.59 5.89 -1.47
CA ARG A 75 -15.65 5.72 -2.45
C ARG A 75 -15.58 4.28 -2.94
N THR A 76 -16.70 3.59 -2.85
CA THR A 76 -16.90 2.25 -3.38
C THR A 76 -18.23 2.21 -4.13
N GLY A 77 -18.47 1.16 -4.90
CA GLY A 77 -19.72 0.94 -5.62
C GLY A 77 -19.72 1.43 -7.08
N GLY A 78 -20.91 1.32 -7.69
CA GLY A 78 -21.17 1.52 -9.12
C GLY A 78 -21.12 2.97 -9.61
N VAL A 79 -21.39 3.12 -10.91
CA VAL A 79 -21.62 4.41 -11.56
C VAL A 79 -22.95 4.99 -11.04
N LYS A 80 -23.02 6.32 -10.95
CA LYS A 80 -24.22 7.07 -10.55
C LYS A 80 -24.52 8.13 -11.60
N ASP A 81 -25.25 7.74 -12.63
CA ASP A 81 -25.76 8.67 -13.65
C ASP A 81 -27.11 9.27 -13.22
N ASP A 82 -27.51 10.38 -13.85
CA ASP A 82 -28.84 10.97 -13.64
C ASP A 82 -29.93 10.07 -14.23
N LEU A 83 -31.13 10.08 -13.62
CA LEU A 83 -32.25 9.22 -14.07
C LEU A 83 -32.59 9.43 -15.55
N LYS A 84 -32.64 10.68 -16.01
CA LYS A 84 -32.91 11.05 -17.41
C LYS A 84 -31.90 10.45 -18.40
N ASP A 85 -30.65 10.25 -17.97
CA ASP A 85 -29.58 9.69 -18.78
C ASP A 85 -29.67 8.16 -18.81
N MET A 86 -30.08 7.55 -17.69
CA MET A 86 -30.29 6.10 -17.57
C MET A 86 -31.56 5.63 -18.31
N GLU A 87 -32.60 6.46 -18.40
CA GLU A 87 -33.84 6.15 -19.11
C GLU A 87 -33.75 6.44 -20.63
N ASN A 88 -32.73 7.18 -21.06
CA ASN A 88 -32.49 7.47 -22.47
C ASN A 88 -31.82 6.27 -23.16
N LYS A 89 -32.60 5.50 -23.93
CA LYS A 89 -32.14 4.31 -24.66
C LYS A 89 -30.97 4.57 -25.58
N GLU A 90 -30.98 5.67 -26.34
CA GLU A 90 -29.89 5.99 -27.26
C GLU A 90 -28.57 6.19 -26.49
N LEU A 91 -28.61 6.89 -25.36
CA LEU A 91 -27.42 7.11 -24.54
C LEU A 91 -26.89 5.82 -23.91
N VAL A 92 -27.78 4.94 -23.43
CA VAL A 92 -27.40 3.67 -22.80
C VAL A 92 -26.82 2.68 -23.82
N GLU A 93 -27.37 2.65 -25.05
CA GLU A 93 -26.89 1.75 -26.11
C GLU A 93 -25.56 2.23 -26.73
N LYS A 94 -25.34 3.54 -26.80
CA LYS A 94 -24.18 4.13 -27.48
C LYS A 94 -22.95 4.31 -26.59
N HIS A 95 -23.14 4.42 -25.27
CA HIS A 95 -22.05 4.74 -24.34
C HIS A 95 -21.89 3.64 -23.30
N TYR A 96 -20.64 3.29 -22.96
CA TYR A 96 -20.33 2.28 -21.95
C TYR A 96 -20.21 2.89 -20.55
N SER A 97 -20.87 2.27 -19.55
CA SER A 97 -20.84 2.63 -18.13
C SER A 97 -20.25 1.48 -17.35
N GLY A 98 -19.29 1.74 -16.49
CA GLY A 98 -18.75 0.69 -15.64
C GLY A 98 -17.61 1.15 -14.75
N ILE A 99 -17.03 0.17 -14.07
CA ILE A 99 -15.84 0.35 -13.26
C ILE A 99 -14.70 -0.36 -13.97
N VAL A 100 -13.55 0.31 -14.07
CA VAL A 100 -12.28 -0.34 -14.42
C VAL A 100 -11.52 -0.58 -13.11
N PRO A 101 -11.46 -1.82 -12.58
CA PRO A 101 -10.77 -2.09 -11.33
C PRO A 101 -9.25 -1.88 -11.48
N MET A 102 -8.64 -1.16 -10.55
CA MET A 102 -7.19 -1.01 -10.43
C MET A 102 -6.70 -1.85 -9.26
N LYS A 103 -5.67 -2.67 -9.49
CA LYS A 103 -4.98 -3.46 -8.47
C LYS A 103 -3.50 -3.11 -8.47
N VAL A 104 -2.91 -3.01 -7.28
CA VAL A 104 -1.46 -2.94 -7.10
C VAL A 104 -1.02 -4.33 -6.67
N VAL A 105 -0.08 -4.91 -7.41
CA VAL A 105 0.45 -6.26 -7.16
C VAL A 105 1.97 -6.23 -7.23
N PHE A 106 2.61 -7.06 -6.42
CA PHE A 106 4.05 -7.33 -6.54
C PHE A 106 4.30 -8.19 -7.78
N GLY A 107 5.29 -7.78 -8.59
CA GLY A 107 5.76 -8.54 -9.74
C GLY A 107 6.74 -9.64 -9.34
N LYS A 108 7.31 -10.31 -10.36
CA LYS A 108 8.37 -11.32 -10.15
C LYS A 108 9.63 -10.65 -9.57
N PRO A 109 10.31 -11.26 -8.59
CA PRO A 109 11.58 -10.75 -8.08
C PRO A 109 12.62 -10.64 -9.20
N GLU A 110 13.26 -9.48 -9.28
CA GLU A 110 14.38 -9.24 -10.17
C GLU A 110 15.68 -9.30 -9.36
N ALA A 111 16.53 -10.28 -9.68
CA ALA A 111 17.78 -10.50 -8.96
C ALA A 111 18.83 -9.45 -9.33
N SER A 112 19.63 -9.02 -8.35
CA SER A 112 20.82 -8.20 -8.61
C SER A 112 21.90 -8.99 -9.36
N GLU A 113 22.78 -8.31 -10.09
CA GLU A 113 23.84 -8.94 -10.91
C GLU A 113 24.77 -9.89 -10.14
N TYR A 114 24.98 -9.64 -8.85
CA TYR A 114 25.85 -10.45 -7.98
C TYR A 114 25.09 -11.47 -7.12
N ASN A 115 23.77 -11.59 -7.28
CA ASN A 115 23.00 -12.55 -6.50
C ASN A 115 23.26 -13.99 -6.98
N ALA A 116 23.69 -14.85 -6.06
CA ALA A 116 23.86 -16.28 -6.31
C ALA A 116 22.84 -17.14 -5.54
N ALA A 117 22.00 -16.53 -4.70
CA ALA A 117 21.00 -17.23 -3.89
C ALA A 117 19.71 -17.47 -4.68
N PRO A 118 18.97 -18.56 -4.39
CA PRO A 118 17.62 -18.73 -4.90
C PRO A 118 16.69 -17.65 -4.34
N VAL A 119 15.59 -17.38 -5.05
CA VAL A 119 14.53 -16.51 -4.55
C VAL A 119 13.89 -17.17 -3.33
N PRO A 120 13.83 -16.51 -2.16
CA PRO A 120 13.08 -17.01 -1.01
C PRO A 120 11.60 -17.16 -1.36
N ALA A 121 10.98 -18.26 -0.94
CA ALA A 121 9.59 -18.58 -1.27
C ALA A 121 8.58 -17.48 -0.87
N TYR A 122 8.88 -16.70 0.17
CA TYR A 122 8.02 -15.62 0.61
C TYR A 122 8.08 -14.36 -0.28
N LEU A 123 9.07 -14.26 -1.18
CA LEU A 123 9.17 -13.18 -2.17
C LEU A 123 8.47 -13.50 -3.48
N GLU A 124 8.03 -14.74 -3.69
CA GLU A 124 7.30 -15.12 -4.90
C GLU A 124 5.97 -14.36 -5.00
N PRO A 125 5.52 -13.97 -6.21
CA PRO A 125 4.28 -13.21 -6.39
C PRO A 125 3.06 -13.87 -5.72
N GLU A 126 2.99 -15.20 -5.71
CA GLU A 126 1.91 -15.98 -5.08
C GLU A 126 1.92 -15.88 -3.56
N ALA A 127 3.07 -15.59 -2.94
CA ALA A 127 3.19 -15.35 -1.51
C ALA A 127 2.97 -13.87 -1.17
N MET A 128 3.55 -12.96 -1.97
CA MET A 128 3.49 -11.51 -1.77
C MET A 128 2.09 -10.91 -2.01
N ASN A 129 1.31 -11.50 -2.91
CA ASN A 129 -0.03 -11.03 -3.27
C ASN A 129 -1.16 -11.81 -2.60
N ARG A 130 -0.89 -12.63 -1.57
CA ARG A 130 -1.97 -13.26 -0.80
C ARG A 130 -2.78 -12.17 -0.09
N GLU A 131 -4.10 -12.26 -0.22
CA GLU A 131 -4.98 -11.40 0.57
C GLU A 131 -4.74 -11.69 2.07
N ALA A 132 -4.56 -10.63 2.85
CA ALA A 132 -4.40 -10.71 4.30
C ALA A 132 -5.73 -10.99 4.99
#